data_AF-A0A351XVL8-F1
#
_entry.id   AF-A0A351XVL8-F1
#
_cell.length_a   1.000
_cell.length_b   1.000
_cell.length_c   1.000
_cell.angle_alpha   90.00
_cell.angle_beta   90.00
_cell.angle_gamma   90.00
#
_symmetry.space_group_name_H-M   'P 1'
#
loop_
_entity.id
_entity.type
_entity.pdbx_description
1 polymer ?
#
loop_
_entity_poly.entity_id
_entity_poly.type
_entity_poly.pdbx_seq_one_letter_code
_entity_poly.pdbx_strand_id
1 'polypeptide(L)'
;MAKFHKTKSNDLVFHCPGCNAIHVIDSRWSFNENVDMPTISPSLLVRWPDHVCHSFIREGKIQFLSDCTHKLKGQTVEIPDFETLHPNWTD
;
A
#
# COMPACT_ATOMS: atom_id res chain seq x y z
N MET A 1 3.81 12.48 8.45
CA MET A 1 3.51 11.28 9.26
C MET A 1 3.53 10.13 8.27
N ALA A 2 4.11 9.00 8.70
CA ALA A 2 4.55 7.95 7.79
C ALA A 2 3.37 7.16 7.21
N LYS A 3 3.30 7.08 5.88
CA LYS A 3 2.29 6.31 5.13
C LYS A 3 2.64 4.83 5.03
N PHE A 4 3.93 4.52 5.03
CA PHE A 4 4.47 3.16 5.13
C PHE A 4 5.07 2.94 6.52
N HIS A 5 4.97 1.73 7.03
CA HIS A 5 5.68 1.28 8.22
C HIS A 5 6.68 0.19 7.84
N LYS A 6 7.86 0.21 8.45
CA LYS A 6 8.90 -0.81 8.24
C LYS A 6 8.87 -1.79 9.40
N THR A 7 8.55 -3.04 9.10
CA THR A 7 8.45 -4.13 10.08
C THR A 7 9.82 -4.63 10.54
N LYS A 8 9.86 -5.39 11.64
CA LYS A 8 11.05 -6.10 12.15
C LYS A 8 11.65 -7.08 11.13
N SER A 9 10.85 -7.65 10.23
CA SER A 9 11.35 -8.53 9.14
C SER A 9 11.93 -7.76 7.95
N ASN A 10 12.00 -6.42 8.03
CA ASN A 10 12.37 -5.50 6.95
C ASN A 10 11.37 -5.40 5.79
N ASP A 11 10.19 -6.01 5.90
CA ASP A 11 9.10 -5.74 4.96
C ASP A 11 8.48 -4.37 5.23
N LEU A 12 7.95 -3.74 4.19
CA LEU A 12 7.18 -2.50 4.31
C LEU A 12 5.70 -2.83 4.29
N VAL A 13 4.91 -2.17 5.12
CA VAL A 13 3.47 -2.35 5.18
C VAL A 13 2.76 -1.01 5.07
N PHE A 14 1.56 -1.01 4.48
CA PHE A 14 0.70 0.17 4.44
C PHE A 14 -0.77 -0.22 4.51
N HIS A 15 -1.61 0.71 4.95
CA HIS A 15 -3.05 0.52 4.93
C HIS A 15 -3.62 0.86 3.55
N CYS A 16 -4.18 -0.13 2.86
CA CYS A 16 -4.85 0.08 1.58
C CYS A 16 -6.31 0.49 1.83
N PRO A 17 -6.74 1.73 1.51
CA PRO A 17 -8.12 2.17 1.70
C PRO A 17 -9.11 1.50 0.72
N GLY A 18 -8.62 0.93 -0.39
CA GLY A 18 -9.46 0.19 -1.34
C GLY A 18 -9.90 -1.15 -0.80
N CYS A 19 -8.98 -1.88 -0.17
CA CYS A 19 -9.24 -3.17 0.46
C CYS A 19 -9.68 -3.05 1.93
N ASN A 20 -9.44 -1.90 2.56
CA ASN A 20 -9.52 -1.71 4.01
C ASN A 20 -8.70 -2.77 4.77
N ALA A 21 -7.47 -3.02 4.30
CA ALA A 21 -6.59 -4.08 4.80
C ALA A 21 -5.12 -3.65 4.69
N ILE A 22 -4.23 -4.34 5.42
CA ILE A 22 -2.79 -4.12 5.33
C ILE A 22 -2.23 -4.84 4.11
N HIS A 23 -1.47 -4.11 3.30
CA HIS A 23 -0.72 -4.66 2.18
C HIS A 23 0.77 -4.66 2.50
N VAL A 24 1.49 -5.65 1.97
CA VAL A 24 2.92 -5.85 2.20
C VAL A 24 3.68 -5.57 0.90
N ILE A 25 4.78 -4.83 1.03
CA ILE A 25 5.80 -4.65 0.01
C ILE A 25 7.08 -5.31 0.56
N ASP A 26 7.44 -6.44 -0.04
CA ASP A 26 8.67 -7.16 0.32
C ASP A 26 9.83 -6.78 -0.62
N SER A 27 10.94 -7.51 -0.49
CA SER A 27 12.18 -7.30 -1.24
C SER A 27 12.07 -7.40 -2.77
N ARG A 28 10.93 -7.83 -3.32
CA ARG A 28 10.73 -7.89 -4.79
C ARG A 28 10.50 -6.52 -5.42
N TRP A 29 10.15 -5.49 -4.64
CA TRP A 29 9.94 -4.14 -5.14
C TRP A 29 11.17 -3.25 -4.89
N SER A 30 11.49 -2.44 -5.89
CA SER A 30 12.31 -1.25 -5.64
C SER A 30 11.50 -0.24 -4.85
N PHE A 31 12.13 0.38 -3.86
CA PHE A 31 11.53 1.39 -2.99
C PHE A 31 12.45 2.61 -2.93
N ASN A 32 11.88 3.81 -2.94
CA ASN A 32 12.63 5.07 -2.88
C ASN A 32 13.11 5.47 -1.47
N GLU A 33 13.03 4.56 -0.49
CA GLU A 33 13.43 4.76 0.91
C GLU A 33 12.65 5.84 1.68
N ASN A 34 11.57 6.37 1.09
CA ASN A 34 10.78 7.43 1.70
C ASN A 34 9.43 6.90 2.20
N VAL A 35 9.27 6.78 3.52
CA VAL A 35 8.03 6.27 4.12
C VAL A 35 6.89 7.30 4.20
N ASP A 36 7.20 8.59 4.12
CA ASP A 36 6.20 9.68 4.08
C ASP A 36 5.68 9.93 2.65
N MET A 37 6.51 9.69 1.63
CA MET A 37 6.17 9.80 0.20
C MET A 37 6.64 8.56 -0.57
N PRO A 38 6.10 7.37 -0.24
CA PRO A 38 6.54 6.11 -0.82
C PRO A 38 6.30 6.06 -2.31
N THR A 39 7.31 5.56 -3.02
CA THR A 39 7.22 5.13 -4.41
C THR A 39 7.80 3.74 -4.51
N ILE A 40 7.06 2.82 -5.14
CA ILE A 40 7.53 1.47 -5.41
C ILE A 40 7.52 1.18 -6.91
N SER A 41 8.36 0.23 -7.34
CA SER A 41 8.33 -0.32 -8.69
C SER A 41 8.62 -1.82 -8.65
N PRO A 42 7.87 -2.67 -9.38
CA PRO A 42 6.78 -2.36 -10.33
C PRO A 42 5.42 -2.12 -9.62
N SER A 43 4.29 -2.38 -10.29
CA SER A 43 2.97 -2.35 -9.64
C SER A 43 2.84 -3.41 -8.55
N LEU A 44 1.92 -3.16 -7.61
CA LEU A 44 1.50 -4.13 -6.59
C LEU A 44 0.21 -4.81 -7.04
N LEU A 45 0.22 -6.14 -7.11
CA LEU A 45 -0.97 -6.97 -7.35
C LEU A 45 -1.23 -7.87 -6.13
N VAL A 46 -2.36 -7.67 -5.48
CA VAL A 46 -2.86 -8.48 -4.37
C VAL A 46 -4.12 -9.22 -4.82
N ARG A 47 -4.17 -10.54 -4.56
CA ARG A 47 -5.29 -11.41 -4.92
C ARG A 47 -5.75 -12.24 -3.73
N TRP A 48 -7.06 -12.24 -3.51
CA TRP A 48 -7.80 -13.22 -2.69
C TRP A 48 -8.83 -13.92 -3.61
N PRO A 49 -9.49 -15.02 -3.19
CA PRO A 49 -10.36 -15.82 -4.07
C PRO A 49 -11.32 -15.02 -4.95
N ASP A 50 -12.00 -14.01 -4.39
CA ASP A 50 -12.96 -13.14 -5.11
C ASP A 50 -12.56 -11.66 -5.09
N HIS A 51 -11.28 -11.36 -4.90
CA HIS A 51 -10.82 -9.98 -4.74
C HIS A 51 -9.51 -9.71 -5.47
N VAL A 52 -9.46 -8.62 -6.22
CA VAL A 52 -8.24 -8.13 -6.88
C VAL A 52 -8.03 -6.69 -6.45
N CYS A 53 -6.82 -6.40 -6.01
CA CYS A 53 -6.31 -5.04 -5.87
C CYS A 53 -5.00 -4.92 -6.64
N HIS A 54 -5.01 -4.11 -7.68
CA HIS A 54 -3.86 -3.84 -8.53
C HIS A 54 -3.59 -2.35 -8.54
N SER A 55 -2.38 -1.94 -8.18
CA SER A 55 -2.08 -0.53 -7.98
C SER A 55 -0.64 -0.15 -8.30
N PHE A 56 -0.44 1.10 -8.69
CA PHE A 56 0.86 1.77 -8.61
C PHE A 56 0.90 2.63 -7.35
N ILE A 57 2.06 2.68 -6.69
CA ILE A 57 2.31 3.58 -5.55
C ILE A 57 3.41 4.55 -5.94
N ARG A 58 3.09 5.85 -5.94
CA ARG A 58 3.99 6.94 -6.32
C ARG A 58 3.72 8.15 -5.45
N GLU A 59 4.79 8.74 -4.92
CA GLU A 59 4.74 10.00 -4.16
C GLU A 59 3.65 10.01 -3.07
N GLY A 60 3.49 8.89 -2.35
CA GLY A 60 2.51 8.79 -1.26
C GLY A 60 1.05 8.63 -1.69
N LYS A 61 0.79 8.37 -2.97
CA LYS A 61 -0.54 8.09 -3.54
C LYS A 61 -0.64 6.67 -4.09
N ILE A 62 -1.85 6.13 -4.06
CA ILE A 62 -2.20 4.84 -4.67
C ILE A 62 -3.03 5.13 -5.91
N GLN A 63 -2.55 4.72 -7.08
CA GLN A 63 -3.33 4.67 -8.30
C GLN A 63 -3.87 3.25 -8.48
N PHE A 64 -5.16 3.05 -8.23
CA PHE A 64 -5.83 1.77 -8.44
C PHE A 64 -6.15 1.56 -9.91
N LEU A 65 -5.82 0.37 -10.43
CA LEU A 65 -6.03 0.02 -11.83
C LEU A 65 -7.47 -0.48 -12.09
N SER A 66 -7.85 -0.55 -13.36
CA SER A 66 -9.22 -0.86 -13.80
C SER A 66 -9.62 -2.32 -13.58
N ASP A 67 -8.68 -3.19 -13.24
CA ASP A 67 -8.87 -4.60 -12.92
C ASP A 67 -9.06 -4.88 -11.43
N CYS A 68 -9.06 -3.85 -10.57
CA CYS A 68 -9.49 -4.01 -9.17
C CYS A 68 -10.97 -4.42 -9.06
N THR A 69 -11.33 -5.16 -8.01
CA THR A 69 -12.73 -5.50 -7.71
C THR A 69 -13.36 -4.60 -6.64
N HIS A 70 -12.56 -3.82 -5.91
CA HIS A 70 -13.05 -2.88 -4.89
C HIS A 70 -13.55 -1.55 -5.45
N LYS A 71 -14.28 -0.78 -4.64
CA LYS A 71 -14.97 0.46 -5.06
C LYS A 71 -14.03 1.58 -5.55
N LEU A 72 -12.78 1.60 -5.10
CA LEU A 72 -11.78 2.60 -5.52
C LEU A 72 -11.10 2.29 -6.87
N LYS A 73 -11.54 1.26 -7.61
CA LYS A 73 -11.05 0.91 -8.94
C LYS A 73 -10.99 2.14 -9.87
N GLY A 74 -9.84 2.33 -10.52
CA GLY A 74 -9.61 3.44 -11.46
C GLY A 74 -9.40 4.80 -10.80
N GLN A 75 -9.35 4.88 -9.48
CA GLN A 75 -9.13 6.13 -8.75
C GLN A 75 -7.70 6.24 -8.24
N THR A 76 -7.23 7.47 -8.09
CA THR A 76 -5.99 7.79 -7.38
C THR A 76 -6.34 8.44 -6.05
N VAL A 77 -5.85 7.89 -4.95
CA VAL A 77 -6.11 8.39 -3.60
C VAL A 77 -4.82 8.56 -2.81
N GLU A 78 -4.85 9.41 -1.79
CA GLU A 78 -3.78 9.49 -0.79
C GLU A 78 -3.68 8.18 -0.01
N ILE A 79 -2.46 7.67 0.22
CA ILE A 79 -2.26 6.63 1.23
C ILE A 79 -2.52 7.28 2.59
N PRO A 80 -3.37 6.68 3.44
CA PRO A 80 -3.57 7.16 4.79
C PRO A 80 -2.28 7.12 5.61
N ASP A 81 -2.22 7.95 6.64
CA ASP A 81 -1.13 7.86 7.62
C ASP A 81 -1.22 6.53 8.38
N PHE A 82 -0.13 5.76 8.38
CA PHE A 82 -0.13 4.41 8.95
C PHE A 82 -0.22 4.45 10.47
N GLU A 83 0.63 5.25 11.11
CA GLU A 83 0.74 5.34 12.56
C GLU A 83 -0.52 5.93 13.20
N THR A 84 -1.18 6.89 12.53
CA THR A 84 -2.47 7.43 12.98
C THR A 84 -3.59 6.38 12.89
N LEU A 85 -3.60 5.53 11.86
CA LEU A 85 -4.62 4.49 11.71
C LEU A 85 -4.36 3.26 12.59
N HIS A 86 -3.10 2.95 12.87
CA HIS A 86 -2.69 1.76 13.61
C HIS A 86 -1.78 2.13 14.80
N PRO A 87 -2.25 2.93 15.77
CA PRO A 87 -1.42 3.46 16.85
C PRO A 87 -0.87 2.39 17.82
N ASN A 88 -1.43 1.19 17.77
CA ASN A 88 -1.02 0.04 18.59
C ASN A 88 -0.48 -1.10 17.72
N TRP A 89 0.05 -0.79 16.53
CA TRP A 89 0.63 -1.80 15.64
C TRP A 89 1.78 -2.54 16.34
N THR A 90 1.78 -3.86 16.21
CA THR A 90 2.85 -4.72 16.70
C THR A 90 3.20 -5.74 15.64
N ASP A 91 4.45 -5.72 15.18
CA ASP A 91 5.04 -6.77 14.34
C ASP A 91 5.13 -8.12 15.04
#